data_AF-A0A9X3EAX4-F1
#
_entry.id   AF-A0A9X3EAX4-F1
#
_cell.length_a   1.000
_cell.length_b   1.000
_cell.length_c   1.000
_cell.angle_alpha   90.00
_cell.angle_beta   90.00
_cell.angle_gamma   90.00
#
_symmetry.space_group_name_H-M   'P 1'
#
loop_
_entity.id
_entity.type
_entity.pdbx_description
1 polymer ?
#
loop_
_entity_poly.entity_id
_entity_poly.type
_entity_poly.pdbx_seq_one_letter_code
_entity_poly.pdbx_strand_id
1 'polypeptide(L)'
;MFSAERVWLTGRILSAAIGGYLLTMGICLWIAQLSGLDQNDARMFNTLAFFLIYLLLIIVSFALRSHQKAMALNWLSNLLVWPLWWLLQGGAAA
;
A
#
# COMPACT_ATOMS: atom_id res chain seq x y z
N MET A 1 3.65 28.77 -14.40
CA MET A 1 2.61 27.75 -14.64
C MET A 1 3.29 26.39 -14.76
N PHE A 2 3.00 25.44 -13.87
CA PHE A 2 3.47 24.06 -14.04
C PHE A 2 2.75 23.44 -15.24
N SER A 3 3.46 22.71 -16.09
CA SER A 3 2.82 21.96 -17.18
C SER A 3 1.90 20.88 -16.59
N ALA A 4 0.76 20.62 -17.23
CA ALA A 4 -0.20 19.61 -16.76
C ALA A 4 0.47 18.24 -16.55
N GLU A 5 1.45 17.90 -17.39
CA GLU A 5 2.26 16.69 -17.27
C GLU A 5 3.06 16.62 -15.95
N ARG A 6 3.67 17.73 -15.52
CA ARG A 6 4.39 17.78 -14.23
C ARG A 6 3.45 17.58 -13.06
N VAL A 7 2.22 18.11 -13.12
CA VAL A 7 1.21 17.91 -12.08
C VAL A 7 0.83 16.43 -11.96
N TRP A 8 0.60 15.75 -13.09
CA TRP A 8 0.29 14.31 -13.10
C TRP A 8 1.46 13.44 -12.62
N LEU A 9 2.70 13.80 -12.97
CA LEU A 9 3.89 13.11 -12.49
C LEU A 9 4.04 13.27 -10.98
N THR A 10 3.92 14.49 -10.46
CA THR A 10 3.98 14.75 -9.01
C THR A 10 2.87 14.00 -8.28
N GLY A 11 1.64 14.01 -8.79
CA GLY A 11 0.52 13.26 -8.22
C GLY A 11 0.78 11.75 -8.19
N ARG A 12 1.42 11.20 -9.23
CA ARG A 12 1.83 9.80 -9.29
C ARG A 12 2.91 9.47 -8.26
N ILE A 13 3.92 10.34 -8.10
CA ILE A 13 4.97 10.18 -7.10
C ILE A 13 4.35 10.19 -5.70
N LEU A 14 3.49 11.17 -5.40
CA LEU A 14 2.82 11.28 -4.10
C LEU A 14 1.91 10.08 -3.82
N SER A 15 1.15 9.63 -4.83
CA SER A 15 0.29 8.45 -4.72
C SER A 15 1.10 7.17 -4.49
N ALA A 16 2.24 7.01 -5.17
CA ALA A 16 3.13 5.87 -4.97
C ALA A 16 3.79 5.91 -3.59
N ALA A 17 4.24 7.08 -3.14
CA ALA A 17 4.86 7.25 -1.84
C ALA A 17 3.88 7.03 -0.68
N ILE A 18 2.75 7.73 -0.69
CA ILE A 18 1.77 7.69 0.41
C ILE A 18 0.88 6.45 0.28
N GLY A 19 0.27 6.26 -0.88
CA GLY A 19 -0.64 5.14 -1.13
C GLY A 19 0.09 3.80 -1.12
N GLY A 20 1.28 3.72 -1.70
CA GLY A 20 2.10 2.51 -1.63
C GLY A 20 2.49 2.16 -0.19
N TYR A 21 2.92 3.16 0.60
CA TYR A 21 3.28 2.94 2.01
C TYR A 21 2.08 2.42 2.82
N LEU A 22 0.93 3.09 2.71
CA LEU A 22 -0.29 2.69 3.42
C LEU A 22 -0.76 1.29 3.01
N LEU A 23 -0.69 0.97 1.71
CA LEU A 23 -1.08 -0.35 1.20
C LEU A 23 -0.16 -1.44 1.73
N THR A 24 1.15 -1.22 1.68
CA THR A 24 2.13 -2.17 2.21
C THR A 24 1.96 -2.38 3.70
N MET A 25 1.73 -1.30 4.46
CA MET A 25 1.45 -1.39 5.89
C MET A 25 0.21 -2.24 6.16
N GLY A 26 -0.88 -2.00 5.43
CA GLY A 26 -2.09 -2.82 5.51
C GLY A 26 -1.79 -4.29 5.26
N ILE A 27 -1.09 -4.62 4.17
CA ILE A 27 -0.73 -6.01 3.85
C ILE A 27 0.15 -6.65 4.95
N CYS A 28 1.11 -5.91 5.50
CA CYS A 28 1.94 -6.42 6.59
C CYS A 28 1.12 -6.69 7.87
N LEU A 29 0.15 -5.85 8.18
CA LEU A 29 -0.77 -6.09 9.30
C LEU A 29 -1.61 -7.36 9.08
N TRP A 30 -2.10 -7.57 7.86
CA TRP A 30 -2.80 -8.80 7.48
C TRP A 30 -1.92 -10.04 7.65
N ILE A 31 -0.68 -10.00 7.17
CA ILE A 31 0.23 -11.14 7.28
C ILE A 31 0.56 -11.41 8.75
N ALA A 32 0.84 -10.36 9.54
CA ALA A 32 1.11 -10.51 10.97
C ALA A 32 -0.07 -11.20 11.69
N GLN A 33 -1.31 -10.77 11.43
CA GLN A 33 -2.51 -11.37 12.02
C GLN A 33 -2.69 -12.84 11.63
N LEU A 34 -2.43 -13.20 10.37
CA LEU A 34 -2.64 -14.56 9.87
C LEU A 34 -1.51 -15.53 10.22
N SER A 35 -0.30 -15.01 10.48
CA SER A 35 0.91 -15.82 10.65
C SER A 35 1.05 -16.45 12.04
N GLY A 36 0.40 -15.91 13.08
CA GLY A 36 0.53 -16.39 14.46
C GLY A 36 1.96 -16.33 15.02
N LEU A 37 2.85 -15.54 14.42
CA LEU A 37 4.26 -15.42 14.80
C LEU A 37 4.44 -14.71 16.14
N ASP A 38 5.50 -15.09 16.85
CA ASP A 38 5.97 -14.36 18.02
C ASP A 38 6.44 -12.93 17.64
N GLN A 39 6.40 -11.98 18.58
CA GLN A 39 6.59 -10.55 18.29
C GLN A 39 7.94 -10.23 17.63
N ASN A 40 9.00 -10.95 17.99
CA ASN A 40 10.34 -10.72 17.45
C ASN A 40 10.44 -11.18 15.99
N ASP A 41 9.94 -12.39 15.70
CA ASP A 41 9.93 -12.95 14.35
C ASP A 41 8.99 -12.16 13.43
N ALA A 42 7.84 -11.73 13.95
CA ALA A 42 6.91 -10.87 13.23
C ALA A 42 7.55 -9.53 12.83
N ARG A 43 8.40 -8.94 13.67
CA ARG A 43 9.08 -7.67 13.37
C ARG A 43 10.12 -7.82 12.26
N MET A 44 10.93 -8.88 12.31
CA MET A 44 11.91 -9.16 11.26
C MET A 44 11.22 -9.47 9.93
N PHE A 45 10.20 -10.33 9.96
CA PHE A 45 9.41 -10.69 8.79
C PHE A 45 8.72 -9.46 8.19
N ASN A 46 8.04 -8.64 9.00
CA ASN A 46 7.38 -7.43 8.52
C ASN A 46 8.38 -6.46 7.88
N THR A 47 9.59 -6.32 8.42
CA THR A 47 10.58 -5.41 7.84
C THR A 47 10.99 -5.85 6.43
N LEU A 48 11.25 -7.14 6.23
CA LEU A 48 11.60 -7.72 4.94
C LEU A 48 10.41 -7.67 3.96
N ALA A 49 9.24 -8.11 4.40
CA ALA A 49 8.01 -8.12 3.61
C ALA A 49 7.63 -6.69 3.19
N PHE A 50 7.72 -5.74 4.12
CA PHE A 50 7.45 -4.33 3.85
C PHE A 50 8.34 -3.81 2.73
N PHE A 51 9.66 -4.03 2.82
CA PHE A 51 10.60 -3.60 1.79
C PHE A 51 10.24 -4.17 0.40
N LEU A 52 10.01 -5.49 0.32
CA LEU A 52 9.72 -6.16 -0.95
C LEU A 52 8.40 -5.70 -1.56
N ILE A 53 7.34 -5.65 -0.77
CA ILE A 53 6.00 -5.27 -1.23
C ILE A 53 5.99 -3.80 -1.63
N TYR A 54 6.57 -2.91 -0.81
CA TYR A 54 6.60 -1.49 -1.13
C TYR A 54 7.43 -1.22 -2.40
N LEU A 55 8.60 -1.85 -2.52
CA LEU A 55 9.41 -1.75 -3.74
C LEU A 55 8.63 -2.21 -4.98
N LEU A 56 7.93 -3.35 -4.88
CA LEU A 56 7.10 -3.85 -5.97
C LEU A 56 5.99 -2.85 -6.35
N LEU A 57 5.32 -2.27 -5.36
CA LEU A 57 4.28 -1.26 -5.60
C LEU A 57 4.83 -0.01 -6.27
N ILE A 58 6.04 0.44 -5.91
CA ILE A 58 6.72 1.55 -6.61
C ILE A 58 7.02 1.16 -8.06
N ILE A 59 7.60 -0.02 -8.30
CA ILE A 59 7.90 -0.50 -9.66
C ILE A 59 6.65 -0.56 -10.51
N VAL A 60 5.56 -1.19 -10.01
CA VAL A 60 4.27 -1.23 -10.71
C VAL A 60 3.73 0.17 -10.94
N SER A 61 3.81 1.03 -9.91
CA SER A 61 3.37 2.41 -9.99
C SER A 61 4.11 3.20 -11.05
N PHE A 62 5.35 2.85 -11.44
CA PHE A 62 6.12 3.54 -12.51
C PHE A 62 6.17 2.78 -13.85
N ALA A 63 5.92 1.47 -13.85
CA ALA A 63 5.86 0.65 -15.07
C ALA A 63 4.60 0.94 -15.92
N LEU A 64 3.52 1.40 -15.30
CA LEU A 64 2.28 1.72 -16.02
C LEU A 64 2.43 2.96 -16.92
N ARG A 65 1.94 2.90 -18.16
CA ARG A 65 2.05 4.04 -19.09
C ARG A 65 1.19 5.25 -18.70
N SER A 66 0.07 5.03 -18.01
CA SER A 66 -0.89 6.08 -17.65
C SER A 66 -0.76 6.47 -16.17
N HIS A 67 -0.57 7.77 -15.91
CA HIS A 67 -0.55 8.33 -14.55
C HIS A 67 -1.84 8.06 -13.79
N GLN A 68 -2.99 8.27 -14.44
CA GLN A 68 -4.30 8.06 -13.84
C GLN A 68 -4.52 6.60 -13.44
N LYS A 69 -4.15 5.65 -14.30
CA LYS A 69 -4.27 4.21 -13.97
C LYS A 69 -3.36 3.82 -12.81
N ALA A 70 -2.13 4.32 -12.77
CA ALA A 70 -1.21 4.05 -11.67
C ALA A 70 -1.73 4.60 -10.34
N MET A 71 -2.21 5.84 -10.33
CA MET A 71 -2.80 6.46 -9.14
C MET A 71 -4.08 5.75 -8.71
N ALA A 72 -4.97 5.43 -9.66
CA ALA A 72 -6.21 4.72 -9.38
C ALA A 72 -5.94 3.34 -8.78
N LEU A 73 -4.97 2.59 -9.29
CA LEU A 73 -4.59 1.29 -8.73
C LEU A 73 -4.18 1.43 -7.26
N ASN A 74 -3.28 2.36 -6.91
CA ASN A 74 -2.86 2.56 -5.52
C ASN A 74 -4.04 2.93 -4.61
N TRP A 75 -4.88 3.88 -5.03
CA TRP A 75 -5.99 4.33 -4.20
C TRP A 75 -7.10 3.29 -4.08
N LEU A 76 -7.47 2.61 -5.16
CA LEU A 76 -8.47 1.55 -5.13
C LEU A 76 -7.99 0.36 -4.30
N SER A 77 -6.72 -0.03 -4.40
CA SER A 77 -6.17 -1.09 -3.56
C SER A 77 -6.21 -0.71 -2.07
N ASN A 78 -5.92 0.53 -1.71
CA ASN A 78 -6.10 1.00 -0.33
C ASN A 78 -7.57 0.95 0.11
N LEU A 79 -8.49 1.40 -0.74
CA LEU A 79 -9.93 1.34 -0.47
C LEU A 79 -10.47 -0.09 -0.32
N LEU A 80 -9.76 -1.11 -0.81
CA LEU A 80 -10.12 -2.50 -0.59
C LEU A 80 -9.47 -3.05 0.69
N VAL A 81 -8.17 -2.82 0.88
CA VAL A 81 -7.42 -3.43 1.98
C VAL A 81 -7.90 -2.95 3.35
N TRP A 82 -8.15 -1.65 3.51
CA TRP A 82 -8.51 -1.08 4.82
C TRP A 82 -9.91 -1.50 5.30
N PRO A 83 -10.97 -1.41 4.48
CA PRO A 83 -12.30 -1.87 4.91
C PRO A 83 -12.34 -3.37 5.15
N LEU A 84 -11.68 -4.19 4.32
CA LEU A 84 -11.60 -5.63 4.56
C LEU A 84 -10.88 -5.94 5.86
N TRP A 85 -9.78 -5.24 6.16
CA TRP A 85 -9.05 -5.40 7.41
C TRP A 85 -9.91 -5.05 8.63
N TRP A 86 -10.67 -3.96 8.52
CA TRP A 86 -11.58 -3.50 9.56
C TRP A 86 -12.73 -4.51 9.80
N LEU A 87 -13.31 -5.06 8.72
CA LEU A 87 -14.34 -6.10 8.80
C LEU A 87 -13.81 -7.37 9.45
N LEU A 88 -12.58 -7.80 9.12
CA LEU A 88 -11.99 -9.01 9.71
C LEU A 88 -11.61 -8.86 11.18
N GLN A 89 -11.29 -7.67 11.65
CA GLN A 89 -11.15 -7.39 13.08
C GLN A 89 -12.49 -7.33 13.82
N GLY A 90 -13.60 -7.55 13.12
CA GLY A 90 -14.92 -7.70 13.71
C GLY A 90 -15.76 -6.43 13.70
N GLY A 91 -15.32 -5.30 13.13
CA GLY A 91 -16.11 -4.06 12.91
C GLY A 91 -16.84 -3.42 14.12
N ALA A 92 -16.92 -4.10 15.26
CA ALA A 92 -17.77 -3.80 16.40
C ALA A 92 -17.32 -4.68 17.60
N ALA A 93 -16.30 -4.24 18.33
CA ALA A 93 -16.37 -4.32 19.79
C ALA A 93 -17.12 -3.08 20.30
N ALA A 94 -18.27 -2.77 19.68
CA ALA A 94 -19.18 -1.68 19.96
C ALA A 94 -20.62 -2.23 19.92
#